data_AF-A0A2T8T0Y2-F1
#
_entry.id   AF-A0A2T8T0Y2-F1
#
_cell.length_a   1.000
_cell.length_b   1.000
_cell.length_c   1.000
_cell.angle_alpha   90.00
_cell.angle_beta   90.00
_cell.angle_gamma   90.00
#
_symmetry.space_group_name_H-M   'P 1'
#
loop_
_entity.id
_entity.type
_entity.pdbx_description
1 polymer ?
#
loop_
_entity_poly.entity_id
_entity_poly.type
_entity_poly.pdbx_seq_one_letter_code
_entity_poly.pdbx_strand_id
1 'polypeptide(L)'
;MYFIGFIFYVLMALSYCFVDEVYEIINQSYLLAQTLTIIMGLFYLYPLLIFIVIFTCSLKNEKAKRLIESQTKLAASVSVSLGLIGTFQGLTAMVASIAKSMGGSSDMTEKMNAMLSAISSALSAMSYAFLTSILGVTISVLLLLSLNFWMFYFKDNTTKIAPKSRNVNVAYDSHIITNFNLIDTQLAVFNDKFDLQLQLSKQTLQAHQEILSSLLHIAHSMNLLQQHLTDAERFRQEEVTMLKDNFLQFKDKLRKSLEIVTK
;
A
#
# COMPACT_ATOMS: atom_id res chain seq x y z
N MET A 1 4.86 -30.05 -22.74
CA MET A 1 5.05 -28.97 -21.75
C MET A 1 4.18 -27.73 -21.99
N TYR A 2 3.63 -27.48 -23.18
CA TYR A 2 2.78 -26.30 -23.44
C TYR A 2 1.41 -26.33 -22.73
N PHE A 3 0.87 -27.51 -22.40
CA PHE A 3 -0.35 -27.65 -21.60
C PHE A 3 -0.21 -27.10 -20.17
N ILE A 4 1.01 -26.96 -19.64
CA ILE A 4 1.22 -26.34 -18.32
C ILE A 4 0.73 -24.89 -18.30
N GLY A 5 0.81 -24.15 -19.41
CA GLY A 5 0.26 -22.79 -19.47
C GLY A 5 -1.25 -22.76 -19.24
N PHE A 6 -2.00 -23.73 -19.78
CA PHE A 6 -3.44 -23.87 -19.50
C PHE A 6 -3.73 -24.30 -18.06
N ILE A 7 -2.85 -25.12 -17.47
CA ILE A 7 -2.98 -25.56 -16.08
C ILE A 7 -2.97 -24.34 -15.14
N PHE A 8 -2.21 -23.28 -15.40
CA PHE A 8 -2.25 -22.08 -14.54
C PHE A 8 -3.58 -21.34 -14.55
N TYR A 9 -4.29 -21.32 -15.67
CA TYR A 9 -5.65 -20.75 -15.74
C TYR A 9 -6.67 -21.63 -15.03
N VAL A 10 -6.56 -22.96 -15.20
CA VAL A 10 -7.40 -23.92 -14.48
C VAL A 10 -7.12 -23.87 -12.97
N LEU A 11 -5.85 -23.75 -12.59
CA LEU A 11 -5.43 -23.60 -11.20
C LEU A 11 -5.98 -22.30 -10.62
N MET A 12 -5.97 -21.19 -11.35
CA MET A 12 -6.57 -19.95 -10.88
C MET A 12 -8.09 -20.07 -10.67
N ALA A 13 -8.80 -20.73 -11.60
CA ALA A 13 -10.22 -21.01 -11.45
C ALA A 13 -10.52 -21.96 -10.28
N LEU A 14 -9.68 -22.97 -10.06
CA LEU A 14 -9.78 -23.86 -8.90
C LEU A 14 -9.48 -23.11 -7.59
N SER A 15 -8.44 -22.29 -7.56
CA SER A 15 -8.10 -21.46 -6.40
C SER A 15 -9.25 -20.52 -6.04
N TYR A 16 -9.97 -19.98 -7.01
CA TYR A 16 -11.17 -19.17 -6.76
C TYR A 16 -12.32 -19.97 -6.10
N CYS A 17 -12.45 -21.27 -6.38
CA CYS A 17 -13.52 -22.11 -5.82
C CYS A 17 -13.14 -22.80 -4.51
N PHE A 18 -11.85 -23.07 -4.27
CA PHE A 18 -11.38 -23.88 -3.14
C PHE A 18 -10.65 -23.08 -2.06
N VAL A 19 -10.22 -21.85 -2.34
CA VAL A 19 -9.48 -21.01 -1.40
C VAL A 19 -10.31 -19.78 -1.10
N ASP A 20 -10.86 -19.74 0.12
CA ASP A 20 -11.75 -18.67 0.57
C ASP A 20 -11.04 -17.31 0.53
N GLU A 21 -9.74 -17.25 0.83
CA GLU A 21 -8.95 -16.02 0.78
C GLU A 21 -8.85 -15.45 -0.63
N VAL A 22 -8.72 -16.30 -1.65
CA VAL A 22 -8.65 -15.86 -3.06
C VAL A 22 -10.00 -15.36 -3.54
N TYR A 23 -11.07 -16.07 -3.17
CA TYR A 23 -12.43 -15.63 -3.41
C TYR A 23 -12.69 -14.27 -2.78
N GLU A 24 -12.31 -14.09 -1.51
CA GLU A 24 -12.55 -12.88 -0.76
C GLU A 24 -11.72 -11.70 -1.30
N ILE A 25 -10.45 -11.90 -1.65
CA ILE A 25 -9.63 -10.86 -2.29
C ILE A 25 -10.24 -10.38 -3.61
N ILE A 26 -10.70 -11.29 -4.46
CA ILE A 26 -11.28 -10.93 -5.76
C ILE A 26 -12.65 -10.27 -5.58
N ASN A 27 -13.49 -10.80 -4.69
CA ASN A 27 -14.82 -10.26 -4.43
C ASN A 27 -14.75 -8.88 -3.76
N GLN A 28 -13.85 -8.69 -2.79
CA GLN A 28 -13.60 -7.39 -2.19
C GLN A 28 -13.02 -6.40 -3.22
N SER A 29 -12.12 -6.84 -4.11
CA SER A 29 -11.61 -6.01 -5.21
C SER A 29 -12.73 -5.57 -6.14
N TYR A 30 -13.65 -6.47 -6.44
CA TYR A 30 -14.81 -6.21 -7.29
C TYR A 30 -15.76 -5.19 -6.66
N LEU A 31 -16.05 -5.34 -5.36
CA LEU A 31 -16.92 -4.42 -4.62
C LEU A 31 -16.32 -3.02 -4.51
N LEU A 32 -15.00 -2.92 -4.29
CA LEU A 32 -14.31 -1.63 -4.14
C LEU A 32 -14.02 -0.97 -5.50
N ALA A 33 -13.57 -1.74 -6.48
CA ALA A 33 -12.99 -1.27 -7.74
C ALA A 33 -13.54 -2.03 -8.95
N GLN A 34 -14.86 -2.04 -9.11
CA GLN A 34 -15.56 -2.83 -10.14
C GLN A 34 -14.98 -2.62 -11.55
N THR A 35 -14.83 -1.38 -12.00
CA THR A 35 -14.32 -1.06 -13.34
C THR A 35 -12.90 -1.56 -13.56
N LEU A 36 -11.99 -1.34 -12.62
CA LEU A 36 -10.60 -1.77 -12.75
C LEU A 36 -10.49 -3.30 -12.73
N THR A 37 -11.22 -3.95 -11.83
CA THR A 37 -11.21 -5.41 -11.69
C THR A 37 -11.73 -6.12 -12.95
N ILE A 38 -12.80 -5.59 -13.56
CA ILE A 38 -13.33 -6.12 -14.82
C ILE A 38 -12.31 -5.96 -15.96
N ILE A 39 -11.70 -4.78 -16.09
CA ILE A 39 -10.72 -4.50 -17.13
C ILE A 39 -9.50 -5.43 -16.97
N MET A 40 -8.98 -5.58 -15.75
CA MET A 40 -7.87 -6.48 -15.45
C MET A 40 -8.21 -7.95 -15.74
N GLY A 41 -9.42 -8.39 -15.40
CA GLY A 41 -9.91 -9.73 -15.73
C GLY A 41 -10.01 -9.96 -17.25
N LEU A 42 -10.44 -8.96 -18.01
CA LEU A 42 -10.49 -9.02 -19.47
C LEU A 42 -9.08 -9.12 -20.07
N PHE A 43 -8.13 -8.33 -19.57
CA PHE A 43 -6.72 -8.41 -19.98
C PHE A 43 -6.07 -9.74 -19.61
N TYR A 44 -6.50 -10.39 -18.52
CA TYR A 44 -6.05 -11.74 -18.17
C TYR A 44 -6.55 -12.78 -19.18
N LEU A 45 -7.81 -12.66 -19.63
CA LEU A 45 -8.43 -13.61 -20.56
C LEU A 45 -7.97 -13.43 -22.02
N TYR A 46 -7.57 -12.22 -22.40
CA TYR A 46 -7.20 -11.87 -23.77
C TYR A 46 -6.03 -12.71 -24.36
N PRO A 47 -4.87 -12.85 -23.69
CA PRO A 47 -3.79 -13.71 -24.19
C PRO A 47 -4.18 -15.19 -24.30
N LEU A 48 -5.07 -15.66 -23.43
CA LEU A 48 -5.59 -17.02 -23.48
C LEU A 48 -6.42 -17.26 -24.74
N LEU A 49 -7.29 -16.32 -25.12
CA LEU A 49 -8.07 -16.43 -26.36
C LEU A 49 -7.16 -16.46 -27.60
N ILE A 50 -6.12 -15.61 -27.62
CA ILE A 50 -5.13 -15.62 -28.71
C ILE A 50 -4.42 -16.99 -28.78
N PHE A 51 -4.00 -17.55 -27.64
CA PHE A 51 -3.34 -18.85 -27.62
C PHE A 51 -4.26 -19.96 -28.12
N ILE A 52 -5.54 -19.97 -27.72
CA ILE A 52 -6.54 -20.94 -28.19
C ILE A 52 -6.71 -20.87 -29.70
N VAL A 53 -6.78 -19.66 -30.28
CA VAL A 53 -6.89 -19.49 -31.73
C VAL A 53 -5.63 -19.99 -32.45
N ILE A 54 -4.44 -19.67 -31.93
CA ILE A 54 -3.16 -20.15 -32.51
C ILE A 54 -3.06 -21.68 -32.43
N PHE A 55 -3.50 -22.26 -31.31
CA PHE A 55 -3.53 -23.70 -31.09
C PHE A 55 -4.50 -24.40 -32.05
N THR A 56 -5.75 -23.91 -32.14
CA THR A 56 -6.80 -24.46 -33.01
C THR A 56 -6.39 -24.39 -34.48
N CYS A 57 -5.81 -23.27 -34.92
CA CYS A 57 -5.34 -23.12 -36.29
C CYS A 57 -3.97 -23.79 -36.54
N SER A 58 -3.36 -24.43 -35.53
CA SER A 58 -2.02 -25.04 -35.60
C SER A 58 -0.96 -24.12 -36.25
N LEU A 59 -1.06 -22.80 -36.00
CA LEU A 59 -0.21 -21.79 -36.63
C LEU A 59 1.17 -21.75 -35.95
N LYS A 60 2.04 -22.65 -36.38
CA LYS A 60 3.42 -22.83 -35.89
C LYS A 60 4.42 -21.82 -36.50
N ASN A 61 3.99 -20.57 -36.66
CA ASN A 61 4.77 -19.51 -37.32
C ASN A 61 5.50 -18.60 -36.33
N GLU A 62 6.69 -18.11 -36.70
CA GLU A 62 7.46 -17.16 -35.89
C GLU A 62 6.70 -15.84 -35.62
N LYS A 63 5.82 -15.45 -36.55
CA LYS A 63 4.92 -14.29 -36.38
C LYS A 63 3.92 -14.52 -35.23
N ALA A 64 3.36 -15.73 -35.12
CA ALA A 64 2.40 -16.07 -34.07
C ALA A 64 3.08 -16.11 -32.70
N LYS A 65 4.31 -16.64 -32.64
CA LYS A 65 5.16 -16.60 -31.43
C LYS A 65 5.44 -15.17 -30.97
N ARG A 66 5.91 -14.30 -31.86
CA ARG A 66 6.17 -12.88 -31.54
C ARG A 66 4.91 -12.14 -31.12
N LEU A 67 3.78 -12.43 -31.76
CA LEU A 67 2.49 -11.83 -31.43
C LEU A 67 2.07 -12.20 -30.01
N ILE A 68 2.07 -13.49 -29.65
CA ILE A 68 1.65 -13.88 -28.30
C ILE A 68 2.60 -13.38 -27.21
N GLU A 69 3.90 -13.38 -27.49
CA GLU A 69 4.90 -12.83 -26.58
C GLU A 69 4.68 -11.33 -26.34
N SER A 70 4.52 -10.56 -27.41
CA SER A 70 4.29 -9.11 -27.32
C SER A 70 2.97 -8.78 -26.64
N GLN A 71 1.87 -9.43 -27.03
CA GLN A 71 0.54 -9.18 -26.48
C GLN A 71 0.44 -9.57 -25.01
N THR A 72 1.05 -10.70 -24.60
CA THR A 72 1.03 -11.13 -23.20
C THR A 72 1.87 -10.23 -22.32
N LYS A 73 3.07 -9.80 -22.78
CA LYS A 73 3.91 -8.84 -22.03
C LYS A 73 3.21 -7.48 -21.92
N LEU A 74 2.54 -7.04 -22.98
CA LEU A 74 1.77 -5.79 -22.95
C LEU A 74 0.60 -5.88 -21.97
N ALA A 75 -0.20 -6.95 -22.01
CA ALA A 75 -1.28 -7.18 -21.06
C ALA A 75 -0.76 -7.24 -19.60
N ALA A 76 0.36 -7.91 -19.38
CA ALA A 76 1.01 -7.98 -18.07
C ALA A 76 1.46 -6.58 -17.57
N SER A 77 2.05 -5.76 -18.46
CA SER A 77 2.44 -4.39 -18.11
C SER A 77 1.24 -3.49 -17.84
N VAL A 78 0.19 -3.56 -18.67
CA VAL A 78 -1.03 -2.78 -18.51
C VAL A 78 -1.75 -3.16 -17.21
N SER A 79 -1.79 -4.45 -16.85
CA SER A 79 -2.37 -4.90 -15.57
C SER A 79 -1.68 -4.27 -14.36
N VAL A 80 -0.34 -4.20 -14.36
CA VAL A 80 0.42 -3.52 -13.30
C VAL A 80 0.11 -2.02 -13.27
N SER A 81 0.11 -1.36 -14.44
CA SER A 81 -0.21 0.06 -14.54
C SER A 81 -1.63 0.38 -14.04
N LEU A 82 -2.62 -0.45 -14.37
CA LEU A 82 -3.98 -0.30 -13.85
C LEU A 82 -4.04 -0.48 -12.33
N GLY A 83 -3.22 -1.38 -11.77
CA GLY A 83 -3.09 -1.55 -10.32
C GLY A 83 -2.53 -0.30 -9.65
N LEU A 84 -1.49 0.29 -10.24
CA LEU A 84 -0.90 1.55 -9.78
C LEU A 84 -1.88 2.73 -9.90
N ILE A 85 -2.71 2.78 -10.95
CA ILE A 85 -3.78 3.79 -11.09
C ILE A 85 -4.80 3.64 -9.95
N GLY A 86 -5.20 2.41 -9.62
CA GLY A 86 -6.05 2.12 -8.47
C GLY A 86 -5.42 2.60 -7.16
N THR A 87 -4.12 2.35 -6.97
CA THR A 87 -3.37 2.87 -5.82
C THR A 87 -3.40 4.40 -5.75
N PHE A 88 -3.14 5.08 -6.87
CA PHE A 88 -3.16 6.54 -6.94
C PHE A 88 -4.54 7.13 -6.61
N GLN A 89 -5.60 6.53 -7.13
CA GLN A 89 -6.97 6.94 -6.85
C GLN A 89 -7.32 6.75 -5.36
N GLY A 90 -6.97 5.60 -4.77
CA GLY A 90 -7.24 5.35 -3.35
C GLY A 90 -6.43 6.28 -2.43
N LEU A 91 -5.16 6.54 -2.72
CA LEU A 91 -4.37 7.51 -1.97
C LEU A 91 -4.93 8.94 -2.06
N THR A 92 -5.41 9.34 -3.24
CA THR A 92 -6.04 10.66 -3.42
C THR A 92 -7.34 10.78 -2.63
N ALA A 93 -8.18 9.74 -2.62
CA ALA A 93 -9.41 9.69 -1.83
C ALA A 93 -9.13 9.72 -0.31
N MET A 94 -8.06 9.06 0.13
CA MET A 94 -7.58 9.11 1.50
C MET A 94 -7.19 10.53 1.92
N VAL A 95 -6.34 11.21 1.14
CA VAL A 95 -5.91 12.60 1.41
C VAL A 95 -7.11 13.55 1.43
N ALA A 96 -8.05 13.39 0.49
CA ALA A 96 -9.27 14.20 0.46
C ALA A 96 -10.16 13.99 1.69
N SER A 97 -10.25 12.75 2.20
CA SER A 97 -11.01 12.43 3.42
C SER A 97 -10.40 13.07 4.66
N ILE A 98 -9.07 13.03 4.77
CA ILE A 98 -8.33 13.67 5.89
C ILE A 98 -8.47 15.19 5.82
N ALA A 99 -8.30 15.79 4.64
CA ALA A 99 -8.45 17.23 4.45
C ALA A 99 -9.86 17.73 4.85
N LYS A 100 -10.91 16.96 4.53
CA LYS A 100 -12.28 17.26 4.95
C LYS A 100 -12.46 17.23 6.48
N SER A 101 -11.78 16.30 7.17
CA SER A 101 -11.82 16.21 8.64
C SER A 101 -11.18 17.42 9.33
N MET A 102 -10.20 18.05 8.69
CA MET A 102 -9.47 19.18 9.27
C MET A 102 -10.15 20.53 9.05
N GLY A 103 -11.16 20.61 8.18
CA GLY A 103 -11.80 21.85 7.74
C GLY A 103 -13.11 22.25 8.44
N GLY A 104 -13.57 21.56 9.51
CA GLY A 104 -14.94 21.70 10.01
C GLY A 104 -15.14 21.97 11.52
N SER A 105 -15.89 23.05 11.81
CA SER A 105 -16.64 23.42 13.05
C SER A 105 -15.88 23.57 14.39
N SER A 106 -16.51 24.21 15.38
CA SER A 106 -15.98 24.46 16.74
C SER A 106 -16.53 23.52 17.81
N ASP A 107 -17.43 22.59 17.46
CA ASP A 107 -18.10 21.70 18.40
C ASP A 107 -17.39 20.33 18.51
N MET A 108 -17.06 19.92 19.74
CA MET A 108 -16.16 18.80 20.01
C MET A 108 -16.77 17.45 19.58
N THR A 109 -18.08 17.31 19.70
CA THR A 109 -18.84 16.10 19.31
C THR A 109 -18.91 15.94 17.79
N GLU A 110 -19.11 17.06 17.09
CA GLU A 110 -19.17 17.10 15.62
C GLU A 110 -17.78 16.83 15.01
N LYS A 111 -16.72 17.35 15.63
CA LYS A 111 -15.33 17.00 15.29
C LYS A 111 -15.01 15.53 15.49
N MET A 112 -15.46 14.91 16.59
CA MET A 112 -15.19 13.50 16.85
C MET A 112 -15.88 12.59 15.81
N ASN A 113 -17.13 12.89 15.45
CA ASN A 113 -17.84 12.17 14.38
C ASN A 113 -17.22 12.39 12.99
N ALA A 114 -16.81 13.62 12.68
CA ALA A 114 -16.11 13.93 11.43
C ALA A 114 -14.76 13.19 11.33
N MET A 115 -14.02 13.10 12.44
CA MET A 115 -12.75 12.38 12.51
C MET A 115 -12.92 10.87 12.34
N LEU A 116 -13.90 10.26 13.03
CA LEU A 116 -14.19 8.83 12.89
C LEU A 116 -14.62 8.48 11.46
N SER A 117 -15.47 9.31 10.85
CA SER A 117 -15.91 9.17 9.46
C SER A 117 -14.73 9.31 8.48
N ALA A 118 -13.85 10.27 8.71
CA ALA A 118 -12.66 10.47 7.87
C ALA A 118 -11.66 9.32 7.98
N ILE A 119 -11.45 8.76 9.19
CA ILE A 119 -10.59 7.59 9.39
C ILE A 119 -11.20 6.37 8.70
N SER A 120 -12.49 6.12 8.88
CA SER A 120 -13.19 5.01 8.21
C SER A 120 -13.10 5.13 6.69
N SER A 121 -13.35 6.32 6.14
CA SER A 121 -13.21 6.62 4.72
C SER A 121 -11.77 6.46 4.22
N ALA A 122 -10.79 6.94 4.98
CA ALA A 122 -9.37 6.78 4.69
C ALA A 122 -8.94 5.31 4.67
N LEU A 123 -9.39 4.50 5.62
CA LEU A 123 -9.13 3.06 5.68
C LEU A 123 -9.73 2.32 4.48
N SER A 124 -10.97 2.65 4.10
CA SER A 124 -11.60 2.09 2.91
C SER A 124 -10.84 2.47 1.63
N ALA A 125 -10.38 3.71 1.51
CA ALA A 125 -9.61 4.19 0.38
C ALA A 125 -8.21 3.56 0.30
N MET A 126 -7.58 3.31 1.46
CA MET A 126 -6.33 2.57 1.55
C MET A 126 -6.51 1.09 1.14
N SER A 127 -7.58 0.44 1.60
CA SER A 127 -7.91 -0.93 1.20
C SER A 127 -8.12 -1.03 -0.31
N TYR A 128 -8.84 -0.07 -0.91
CA TYR A 128 -8.98 0.06 -2.37
C TYR A 128 -7.62 0.13 -3.07
N ALA A 129 -6.74 1.01 -2.60
CA ALA A 129 -5.42 1.21 -3.19
C ALA A 129 -4.55 -0.05 -3.12
N PHE A 130 -4.59 -0.76 -1.99
CA PHE A 130 -3.77 -1.94 -1.74
C PHE A 130 -4.25 -3.15 -2.53
N LEU A 131 -5.56 -3.40 -2.49
CA LEU A 131 -6.15 -4.60 -3.08
C LEU A 131 -6.09 -4.58 -4.61
N THR A 132 -6.34 -3.41 -5.22
CA THR A 132 -6.18 -3.21 -6.67
C THR A 132 -4.73 -3.38 -7.14
N SER A 133 -3.76 -3.00 -6.29
CA SER A 133 -2.32 -3.19 -6.57
C SER A 133 -1.93 -4.67 -6.56
N ILE A 134 -2.33 -5.40 -5.52
CA ILE A 134 -2.06 -6.85 -5.41
C ILE A 134 -2.67 -7.58 -6.60
N LEU A 135 -3.92 -7.27 -6.94
CA LEU A 135 -4.62 -7.92 -8.04
C LEU A 135 -3.91 -7.65 -9.38
N GLY A 136 -3.51 -6.40 -9.63
CA GLY A 136 -2.77 -6.02 -10.85
C GLY A 136 -1.43 -6.74 -11.00
N VAL A 137 -0.65 -6.84 -9.91
CA VAL A 137 0.63 -7.56 -9.88
C VAL A 137 0.43 -9.06 -10.03
N THR A 138 -0.54 -9.64 -9.33
CA THR A 138 -0.83 -11.09 -9.36
C THR A 138 -1.18 -11.55 -10.77
N ILE A 139 -2.07 -10.81 -11.46
CA ILE A 139 -2.45 -11.10 -12.85
C ILE A 139 -1.22 -11.03 -13.77
N SER A 140 -0.36 -10.02 -13.58
CA SER A 140 0.87 -9.86 -14.37
C SER A 140 1.81 -11.05 -14.22
N VAL A 141 2.03 -11.51 -12.98
CA VAL A 141 2.87 -12.67 -12.68
C VAL A 141 2.28 -13.93 -13.32
N LEU A 142 0.97 -14.17 -13.17
CA LEU A 142 0.32 -15.33 -13.79
C LEU A 142 0.43 -15.32 -15.32
N LEU A 143 0.29 -14.15 -15.96
CA LEU A 143 0.42 -14.00 -17.41
C LEU A 143 1.83 -14.32 -17.89
N LEU A 144 2.85 -13.75 -17.24
CA LEU A 144 4.26 -13.98 -17.61
C LEU A 144 4.69 -15.42 -17.37
N LEU A 145 4.21 -16.03 -16.28
CA LEU A 145 4.48 -17.42 -15.96
C LEU A 145 3.81 -18.34 -16.99
N SER A 146 2.55 -18.08 -17.35
CA SER A 146 1.86 -18.81 -18.41
C SER A 146 2.55 -18.66 -19.77
N LEU A 147 3.02 -17.45 -20.10
CA LEU A 147 3.77 -17.18 -21.33
C LEU A 147 5.07 -18.00 -21.41
N ASN A 148 5.78 -18.13 -20.29
CA ASN A 148 7.01 -18.92 -20.23
C ASN A 148 6.77 -20.36 -20.71
N PHE A 149 5.65 -20.97 -20.29
CA PHE A 149 5.28 -22.31 -20.70
C PHE A 149 4.73 -22.38 -22.14
N TRP A 150 4.00 -21.36 -22.58
CA TRP A 150 3.55 -21.27 -23.97
C TRP A 150 4.70 -21.13 -24.97
N MET A 151 5.81 -20.49 -24.60
CA MET A 151 7.02 -20.42 -25.43
C MET A 151 7.57 -21.81 -25.81
N PHE A 152 7.41 -22.82 -24.94
CA PHE A 152 7.83 -24.19 -25.25
C PHE A 152 7.03 -24.83 -26.39
N TYR A 153 5.80 -24.37 -26.67
CA TYR A 153 5.01 -24.83 -27.83
C TYR A 153 5.72 -24.56 -29.16
N PHE A 154 6.46 -23.45 -29.25
CA PHE A 154 7.12 -23.02 -30.48
C PHE A 154 8.57 -23.52 -30.62
N LYS A 155 9.13 -24.15 -29.57
CA LYS A 155 10.55 -24.56 -29.49
C LYS A 155 10.91 -25.68 -30.50
N ASP A 156 9.96 -26.51 -30.91
CA ASP A 156 10.18 -27.59 -31.89
C ASP A 156 10.43 -27.11 -33.33
N ASN A 157 10.05 -25.88 -33.68
CA ASN A 157 10.28 -25.35 -35.04
C ASN A 157 11.61 -24.59 -35.16
N THR A 158 12.19 -24.15 -34.05
CA THR A 158 13.44 -23.35 -34.04
C THR A 158 14.69 -24.19 -34.29
N THR A 159 14.63 -25.52 -34.21
CA THR A 159 15.78 -26.42 -34.48
C THR A 159 16.10 -26.61 -35.96
N LYS A 160 15.28 -26.09 -36.89
CA LYS A 160 15.55 -26.18 -38.34
C LYS A 160 16.23 -24.96 -38.96
N ILE A 161 16.47 -23.90 -38.19
CA ILE A 161 17.21 -22.73 -38.69
C ILE A 161 18.31 -22.43 -37.68
N ALA A 162 19.47 -23.08 -37.87
CA ALA A 162 20.70 -22.62 -37.27
C ALA A 162 20.89 -21.13 -37.63
N PRO A 163 21.03 -20.22 -36.66
CA PRO A 163 21.33 -18.84 -36.96
C PRO A 163 22.72 -18.81 -37.59
N LYS A 164 22.76 -18.59 -38.91
CA LYS A 164 23.99 -18.33 -39.66
C LYS A 164 24.62 -17.10 -39.02
N SER A 165 25.67 -17.30 -38.21
CA SER A 165 26.50 -16.25 -37.65
C SER A 165 27.20 -15.52 -38.80
N ARG A 166 26.48 -14.61 -39.44
CA ARG A 166 27.10 -13.52 -40.18
C ARG A 166 27.65 -12.58 -39.11
N ASN A 167 28.96 -12.62 -38.91
CA ASN A 167 29.68 -11.52 -38.28
C ASN A 167 29.50 -10.30 -39.18
N VAL A 168 28.39 -9.58 -38.98
CA VAL A 168 28.20 -8.25 -39.53
C VAL A 168 28.99 -7.34 -38.62
N ASN A 169 30.19 -6.94 -39.06
CA ASN A 169 30.84 -5.78 -38.48
C ASN A 169 30.02 -4.57 -38.93
N VAL A 170 29.03 -4.20 -38.12
CA VAL A 170 28.21 -3.01 -38.33
C VAL A 170 29.07 -1.82 -37.94
N ALA A 171 29.64 -1.14 -38.93
CA ALA A 171 30.16 0.20 -38.72
C ALA A 171 28.94 1.09 -38.41
N TYR A 172 28.72 1.38 -37.13
CA TYR A 172 27.64 2.25 -36.70
C TYR A 172 27.90 3.66 -37.19
N ASP A 173 26.87 4.25 -37.79
CA ASP A 173 26.87 5.65 -38.21
C ASP A 173 27.21 6.56 -37.02
N SER A 174 27.98 7.62 -37.25
CA SER A 174 28.52 8.49 -36.21
C SER A 174 27.39 9.14 -35.37
N HIS A 175 26.24 9.38 -35.99
CA HIS A 175 25.03 9.85 -35.32
C HIS A 175 24.47 8.86 -34.28
N ILE A 176 24.59 7.55 -34.52
CA ILE A 176 24.12 6.51 -33.59
C ILE A 176 25.04 6.48 -32.36
N ILE A 177 26.35 6.57 -32.57
CA ILE A 177 27.35 6.60 -31.48
C ILE A 177 27.15 7.86 -30.62
N THR A 178 26.86 8.99 -31.24
CA THR A 178 26.61 10.25 -30.53
C THR A 178 25.34 10.16 -29.67
N ASN A 179 24.27 9.55 -30.19
CA ASN A 179 23.04 9.33 -29.44
C ASN A 179 23.24 8.36 -28.27
N PHE A 180 24.02 7.30 -28.44
CA PHE A 180 24.37 6.39 -27.34
C PHE A 180 25.15 7.10 -26.24
N ASN A 181 26.15 7.92 -26.60
CA ASN A 181 26.88 8.72 -25.62
C ASN A 181 25.97 9.71 -24.86
N LEU A 182 24.99 10.29 -25.56
CA LEU A 182 24.00 11.19 -24.96
C LEU A 182 23.06 10.44 -24.00
N ILE A 183 22.68 9.22 -24.33
CA ILE A 183 21.89 8.34 -23.46
C ILE A 183 22.70 7.96 -22.23
N ASP A 184 23.97 7.59 -22.37
CA ASP A 184 24.84 7.25 -21.25
C ASP A 184 25.07 8.45 -20.31
N THR A 185 25.21 9.65 -20.85
CA THR A 185 25.30 10.87 -20.01
C THR A 185 23.99 11.14 -19.27
N GLN A 186 22.83 10.91 -19.91
CA GLN A 186 21.54 11.06 -19.25
C GLN A 186 21.32 9.99 -18.16
N LEU A 187 21.76 8.76 -18.38
CA LEU A 187 21.70 7.70 -17.37
C LEU A 187 22.58 8.03 -16.16
N ALA A 188 23.80 8.57 -16.39
CA ALA A 188 24.69 9.00 -15.31
C ALA A 188 24.04 10.11 -14.46
N VAL A 189 23.47 11.14 -15.10
CA VAL A 189 22.75 12.22 -14.39
C VAL A 189 21.53 11.69 -13.62
N PHE A 190 20.82 10.70 -14.19
CA PHE A 190 19.67 10.10 -13.51
C PHE A 190 20.10 9.28 -12.28
N ASN A 191 21.23 8.57 -12.38
CA ASN A 191 21.81 7.82 -11.28
C ASN A 191 22.23 8.73 -10.12
N ASP A 192 22.92 9.84 -10.41
CA ASP A 192 23.32 10.83 -9.40
C ASP A 192 22.10 11.45 -8.70
N LYS A 193 21.01 11.68 -9.44
CA LYS A 193 19.76 12.19 -8.87
C LYS A 193 19.09 11.16 -7.94
N PHE A 194 19.21 9.88 -8.27
CA PHE A 194 18.70 8.79 -7.45
C PHE A 194 19.48 8.67 -6.13
N ASP A 195 20.80 8.80 -6.18
CA ASP A 195 21.66 8.80 -4.99
C ASP A 195 21.36 9.99 -4.08
N LEU A 196 21.12 11.17 -4.66
CA LEU A 196 20.73 12.36 -3.90
C LEU A 196 19.36 12.17 -3.22
N GLN A 197 18.39 11.56 -3.90
CA GLN A 197 17.09 11.19 -3.31
C GLN A 197 17.24 10.19 -2.16
N LEU A 198 18.10 9.19 -2.32
CA LEU A 198 18.38 8.19 -1.30
C LEU A 198 18.99 8.84 -0.04
N GLN A 199 19.91 9.79 -0.22
CA GLN A 199 20.53 10.52 0.88
C GLN A 199 19.53 11.40 1.63
N LEU A 200 18.63 12.07 0.91
CA LEU A 200 17.58 12.91 1.47
C LEU A 200 16.54 12.08 2.26
N SER A 201 16.23 10.88 1.77
CA SER A 201 15.39 9.90 2.49
C SER A 201 16.05 9.41 3.79
N LYS A 202 17.36 9.19 3.81
CA LYS A 202 18.08 8.80 5.04
C LYS A 202 18.11 9.92 6.06
N GLN A 203 18.35 11.16 5.64
CA GLN A 203 18.32 12.32 6.55
C GLN A 203 16.93 12.54 7.14
N THR A 204 15.88 12.43 6.33
CA THR A 204 14.49 12.57 6.83
C THR A 204 14.12 11.46 7.80
N LEU A 205 14.58 10.21 7.58
CA LEU A 205 14.39 9.11 8.52
C LEU A 205 15.09 9.39 9.87
N GLN A 206 16.33 9.86 9.84
CA GLN A 206 17.07 10.22 11.07
C GLN A 206 16.36 11.33 11.84
N ALA A 207 15.91 12.39 11.16
CA ALA A 207 15.14 13.46 11.78
C ALA A 207 13.83 12.96 12.42
N HIS A 208 13.10 12.05 11.75
CA HIS A 208 11.90 11.44 12.34
C HIS A 208 12.22 10.61 13.58
N GLN A 209 13.35 9.90 13.59
CA GLN A 209 13.77 9.10 14.74
C GLN A 209 14.17 9.96 15.94
N GLU A 210 14.84 11.09 15.72
CA GLU A 210 15.12 12.09 16.76
C GLU A 210 13.83 12.70 17.32
N ILE A 211 12.89 13.08 16.44
CA ILE A 211 11.57 13.60 16.85
C ILE A 211 10.81 12.57 17.69
N LEU A 212 10.81 11.30 17.30
CA LEU A 212 10.16 10.24 18.09
C LEU A 212 10.78 10.08 19.48
N SER A 213 12.12 10.16 19.58
CA SER A 213 12.81 10.08 20.87
C SER A 213 12.47 11.25 21.79
N SER A 214 12.37 12.47 21.23
CA SER A 214 11.98 13.66 22.00
C SER A 214 10.51 13.60 22.43
N LEU A 215 9.60 13.11 21.58
CA LEU A 215 8.19 12.89 21.95
C LEU A 215 8.04 11.84 23.05
N LEU A 216 8.85 10.78 23.03
CA LEU A 216 8.86 9.78 24.11
C LEU A 216 9.29 10.41 25.44
N HIS A 217 10.30 11.28 25.42
CA HIS A 217 10.76 12.01 26.59
C HIS A 217 9.69 12.99 27.13
N ILE A 218 8.98 13.68 26.24
CA ILE A 218 7.85 14.55 26.59
C ILE A 218 6.69 13.75 27.20
N ALA A 219 6.38 12.58 26.64
CA ALA A 219 5.35 11.71 27.20
C ALA A 219 5.71 11.23 28.62
N HIS A 220 6.98 10.91 28.86
CA HIS A 220 7.46 10.54 30.19
C HIS A 220 7.38 11.70 31.20
N SER A 221 7.77 12.91 30.78
CA SER A 221 7.67 14.09 31.65
C SER A 221 6.23 14.47 31.96
N MET A 222 5.31 14.35 31.00
CA MET A 222 3.88 14.53 31.25
C MET A 222 3.34 13.52 32.27
N ASN A 223 3.77 12.26 32.20
CA ASN A 223 3.33 11.24 33.14
C ASN A 223 3.83 11.53 34.57
N LEU A 224 5.09 11.98 34.71
CA LEU A 224 5.64 12.44 35.99
C LEU A 224 4.87 13.64 36.55
N LEU A 225 4.55 14.63 35.72
CA LEU A 225 3.74 15.78 36.14
C LEU A 225 2.34 15.37 36.59
N GLN A 226 1.72 14.41 35.89
CA GLN A 226 0.41 13.90 36.27
C GLN A 226 0.44 13.14 37.60
N GLN A 227 1.51 12.39 37.86
CA GLN A 227 1.74 11.75 39.14
C GLN A 227 1.91 12.77 40.27
N HIS A 228 2.75 13.80 40.06
CA HIS A 228 2.93 14.88 41.04
C HIS A 228 1.64 15.65 41.33
N LEU A 229 0.81 15.91 40.32
CA LEU A 229 -0.50 16.54 40.48
C LEU A 229 -1.45 15.69 41.34
N THR A 230 -1.44 14.37 41.11
CA THR A 230 -2.28 13.42 41.87
C THR A 230 -1.86 13.37 43.34
N ASP A 231 -0.55 13.37 43.61
CA ASP A 231 -0.03 13.37 44.98
C ASP A 231 -0.30 14.70 45.70
N ALA A 232 -0.19 15.84 45.00
CA ALA A 232 -0.54 17.15 45.55
C ALA A 232 -2.03 17.27 45.87
N GLU A 233 -2.91 16.69 45.04
CA GLU A 233 -4.35 16.67 45.28
C GLU A 233 -4.71 15.82 46.50
N ARG A 234 -4.06 14.67 46.68
CA ARG A 234 -4.20 13.84 47.90
C ARG A 234 -3.77 14.58 49.15
N PHE A 235 -2.61 15.25 49.13
CA PHE A 235 -2.11 16.01 50.27
C PHE A 235 -3.07 17.14 50.67
N ARG A 236 -3.61 17.86 49.67
CA ARG A 236 -4.62 18.90 49.90
C ARG A 236 -5.89 18.32 50.53
N GLN A 237 -6.34 17.15 50.07
CA GLN A 237 -7.53 16.49 50.58
C GLN A 237 -7.33 16.01 52.03
N GLU A 238 -6.13 15.56 52.37
CA GLU A 238 -5.74 15.15 53.72
C GLU A 238 -5.69 16.36 54.68
N GLU A 239 -5.06 17.47 54.28
CA GLU A 239 -5.05 18.71 55.07
C GLU A 239 -6.47 19.26 55.31
N VAL A 240 -7.32 19.28 54.28
CA VAL A 240 -8.72 19.74 54.42
C VAL A 240 -9.50 18.85 55.37
N THR A 241 -9.26 17.54 55.36
CA THR A 241 -9.91 16.58 56.27
C THR A 241 -9.43 16.80 57.70
N MET A 242 -8.13 16.97 57.92
CA MET A 242 -7.55 17.26 59.23
C MET A 242 -8.07 18.59 59.80
N LEU A 243 -8.16 19.64 58.98
CA LEU A 243 -8.70 20.94 59.39
C LEU A 243 -10.18 20.82 59.77
N LYS A 244 -10.97 20.06 59.02
CA LYS A 244 -12.39 19.81 59.29
C LYS A 244 -12.57 19.09 60.63
N ASP A 245 -11.76 18.08 60.91
CA ASP A 245 -11.81 17.33 62.17
C ASP A 245 -11.41 18.20 63.36
N ASN A 246 -10.37 19.04 63.22
CA ASN A 246 -9.98 20.01 64.23
C ASN A 246 -11.11 21.03 64.50
N PHE A 247 -11.80 21.50 63.46
CA PHE A 247 -12.92 22.42 63.60
C PHE A 247 -14.13 21.78 64.28
N LEU A 248 -14.40 20.50 63.99
CA LEU A 248 -15.43 19.72 64.66
C LEU A 248 -15.11 19.54 66.15
N GLN A 249 -13.86 19.17 66.49
CA GLN A 249 -13.44 19.06 67.88
C GLN A 249 -13.52 20.39 68.63
N PHE A 250 -13.12 21.49 67.99
CA PHE A 250 -13.22 22.83 68.56
C PHE A 250 -14.69 23.23 68.83
N LYS A 251 -15.58 23.00 67.86
CA LYS A 251 -17.01 23.21 68.00
C LYS A 251 -17.59 22.41 69.18
N ASP A 252 -17.18 21.16 69.32
CA ASP A 252 -17.67 20.27 70.38
C ASP A 252 -17.16 20.70 71.77
N LYS A 253 -15.91 21.17 71.86
CA LYS A 253 -15.35 21.79 73.07
C LYS A 253 -16.07 23.09 73.44
N LEU A 254 -16.36 23.96 72.48
CA LEU A 254 -17.14 25.17 72.72
C LEU A 254 -18.54 24.86 73.24
N ARG A 255 -19.21 23.86 72.65
CA ARG A 255 -20.54 23.42 73.09
C ARG A 255 -20.52 22.96 74.54
N LYS A 256 -19.57 22.10 74.90
CA LYS A 256 -19.38 21.62 76.28
C LYS A 256 -19.08 22.77 77.25
N SER A 257 -18.25 23.73 76.85
CA SER A 257 -17.95 24.92 77.68
C SER A 257 -19.19 25.79 77.89
N LEU A 258 -19.99 26.01 76.83
CA LEU A 258 -21.23 26.77 76.91
C LEU A 258 -22.27 26.10 77.83
N GLU A 259 -22.40 24.77 77.77
CA GLU A 259 -23.28 24.01 78.67
C GLU A 259 -22.85 24.11 80.15
N ILE A 260 -21.56 24.25 80.42
CA ILE A 260 -21.03 24.45 81.79
C ILE A 260 -21.33 25.87 82.30
N VAL A 261 -21.25 26.88 81.44
CA VAL A 261 -21.50 28.29 81.81
C VAL A 261 -23.00 28.60 81.97
N THR A 262 -23.86 27.82 81.32
CA THR A 262 -25.33 28.01 81.37
C THR A 262 -25.99 27.27 82.54
N LYS A 263 -25.21 26.54 83.36
CA LYS A 263 -25.66 25.81 84.56
C LYS A 263 -25.22 26.53 85.83
#